data_AF-A0A914QH79-F1
#
_entry.id   AF-A0A914QH79-F1
#
_cell.length_a   1.000
_cell.length_b   1.000
_cell.length_c   1.000
_cell.angle_alpha   90.00
_cell.angle_beta   90.00
_cell.angle_gamma   90.00
#
_symmetry.space_group_name_H-M   'P 1'
#
loop_
_entity.id
_entity.type
_entity.pdbx_description
1 polymer ?
#
loop_
_entity_poly.entity_id
_entity_poly.type
_entity_poly.pdbx_seq_one_letter_code
_entity_poly.pdbx_strand_id
1 'polypeptide(L)'
;MLKLAEEVLMTNLTRTVLVHRRFELQNNVAIPRNKNELKKLYRKKLAIPFHQRLFSIGHCIPNLKKWFKTNESEDLRITQILDYGNIAWEPQFVGDSRIPFHDERFPYRYRSNSHLVNFSLI
;
A
#
# COMPACT_ATOMS: atom_id res chain seq x y z
N MET A 1 0.02 13.28 3.63
CA MET A 1 -0.93 12.17 3.80
C MET A 1 -2.08 12.54 4.71
N LEU A 2 -1.82 13.20 5.85
CA LEU A 2 -2.84 13.56 6.86
C LEU A 2 -4.09 14.25 6.27
N LYS A 3 -3.93 15.35 5.54
CA LYS A 3 -5.06 16.09 4.93
C LYS A 3 -5.98 15.21 4.07
N LEU A 4 -5.40 14.38 3.20
CA LEU A 4 -6.17 13.46 2.35
C LEU A 4 -6.84 12.35 3.18
N ALA A 5 -6.16 11.87 4.23
CA ALA A 5 -6.73 10.87 5.13
C ALA A 5 -7.92 11.42 5.91
N GLU A 6 -7.84 12.66 6.42
CA GLU A 6 -8.96 13.33 7.08
C GLU A 6 -10.14 13.50 6.13
N GLU A 7 -9.89 13.99 4.91
CA GLU A 7 -10.93 14.19 3.90
C GLU A 7 -11.65 12.89 3.52
N VAL A 8 -10.93 11.77 3.41
CA VAL A 8 -11.47 10.51 2.87
C VAL A 8 -11.97 9.57 3.96
N LEU A 9 -11.29 9.50 5.10
CA LEU A 9 -11.57 8.53 6.16
C LEU A 9 -12.54 9.08 7.22
N MET A 10 -12.60 10.41 7.41
CA MET A 10 -13.43 11.01 8.47
C MET A 10 -14.84 11.41 8.00
N THR A 11 -15.14 11.36 6.69
CA THR A 11 -16.35 11.96 6.09
C THR A 11 -17.46 10.97 5.68
N ASN A 12 -17.56 9.80 6.35
CA ASN A 12 -18.64 8.75 6.26
C ASN A 12 -18.33 7.46 5.47
N LEU A 13 -17.09 7.18 5.05
CA LEU A 13 -16.78 5.86 4.47
C LEU A 13 -16.41 4.85 5.55
N THR A 14 -17.40 4.13 6.08
CA THR A 14 -17.27 3.22 7.23
C THR A 14 -16.47 1.93 6.97
N ARG A 15 -15.91 1.72 5.77
CA ARG A 15 -15.13 0.52 5.39
C ARG A 15 -14.07 0.81 4.33
N THR A 16 -13.43 1.98 4.41
CA THR A 16 -12.41 2.38 3.44
C THR A 16 -11.07 2.60 4.13
N VAL A 17 -10.00 2.22 3.44
CA VAL A 17 -8.62 2.46 3.87
C VAL A 17 -7.84 3.04 2.69
N LEU A 18 -6.78 3.78 2.99
CA LEU A 18 -5.89 4.32 1.97
C LEU A 18 -4.75 3.34 1.72
N VAL A 19 -4.64 2.83 0.49
CA VAL A 19 -3.55 1.94 0.09
C VAL A 19 -2.50 2.73 -0.68
N HIS A 20 -1.22 2.48 -0.41
CA HIS A 20 -0.09 3.08 -1.12
C HIS A 20 0.83 2.01 -1.71
N ARG A 21 1.53 2.36 -2.79
CA ARG A 21 2.50 1.46 -3.43
C ARG A 21 3.82 1.50 -2.67
N ARG A 22 4.37 0.33 -2.37
CA ARG A 22 5.76 0.16 -1.92
C ARG A 22 6.57 -0.55 -2.98
N PHE A 23 7.86 -0.28 -2.96
CA PHE A 23 8.83 -0.88 -3.88
C PHE A 23 10.01 -1.43 -3.09
N GLU A 24 10.53 -2.56 -3.56
CA GLU A 24 11.81 -3.13 -3.15
C GLU A 24 12.88 -2.67 -4.13
N LEU A 25 14.00 -2.21 -3.60
CA LEU A 25 15.14 -1.76 -4.38
C LEU A 25 16.21 -2.84 -4.37
N GLN A 26 16.96 -2.96 -5.47
CA GLN A 26 18.19 -3.73 -5.48
C GLN A 26 19.21 -3.11 -4.50
N ASN A 27 20.08 -3.94 -3.92
CA ASN A 27 21.16 -3.49 -3.05
C ASN A 27 22.01 -2.42 -3.74
N ASN A 28 22.50 -1.45 -2.95
CA ASN A 28 23.34 -0.34 -3.40
C ASN A 28 22.69 0.61 -4.43
N VAL A 29 21.36 0.58 -4.56
CA VAL A 29 20.61 1.58 -5.33
C VAL A 29 20.15 2.70 -4.40
N ALA A 30 20.39 3.95 -4.79
CA ALA A 30 19.92 5.11 -4.04
C ALA A 30 18.37 5.13 -3.97
N ILE A 31 17.84 5.50 -2.80
CA ILE A 31 16.40 5.61 -2.58
C ILE A 31 15.86 6.76 -3.45
N PRO A 32 14.90 6.48 -4.35
CA PRO A 32 14.34 7.53 -5.20
C PRO A 32 13.55 8.52 -4.34
N ARG A 33 13.75 9.82 -4.59
CA ARG A 33 13.07 10.90 -3.86
C ARG A 33 11.75 11.31 -4.49
N ASN A 34 11.50 10.88 -5.72
CA ASN A 34 10.32 11.27 -6.49
C ASN A 34 9.87 10.14 -7.44
N LYS A 35 8.66 10.23 -7.98
CA LYS A 35 8.05 9.23 -8.86
C LYS A 35 8.84 9.08 -10.16
N ASN A 36 9.43 10.16 -10.67
CA ASN A 36 10.21 10.12 -11.90
C ASN A 36 11.51 9.30 -11.75
N GLU A 37 12.22 9.46 -10.64
CA GLU A 37 13.38 8.63 -10.28
C GLU A 37 12.98 7.16 -10.09
N LEU A 38 11.90 6.92 -9.33
CA LEU A 38 11.36 5.57 -9.14
C LEU A 38 11.00 4.91 -10.48
N LYS A 39 10.40 5.66 -11.41
CA LYS A 39 10.07 5.18 -12.76
C LYS A 39 11.32 4.80 -13.56
N LYS A 40 12.42 5.56 -13.43
CA LYS A 40 13.72 5.22 -14.04
C LYS A 40 14.25 3.91 -13.47
N LEU A 41 14.24 3.74 -12.15
CA LEU A 41 14.67 2.50 -11.49
C LEU A 41 13.81 1.29 -11.88
N TYR A 42 12.49 1.47 -11.91
CA TYR A 42 11.55 0.44 -12.33
C TYR A 42 11.80 -0.02 -13.76
N ARG A 43 12.02 0.91 -14.70
CA ARG A 43 12.37 0.58 -16.10
C ARG A 43 13.68 -0.21 -16.22
N LYS A 44 14.65 0.09 -15.37
CA LYS A 44 15.94 -0.64 -15.29
C LYS A 44 15.83 -1.96 -14.52
N LYS A 45 14.64 -2.33 -14.03
CA LYS A 45 14.41 -3.51 -13.15
C LYS A 45 15.19 -3.45 -11.82
N LEU A 46 15.59 -2.25 -11.40
CA LEU A 46 16.29 -1.98 -10.14
C LEU A 46 15.32 -1.69 -8.98
N ALA A 47 14.06 -1.42 -9.30
CA ALA A 47 12.97 -1.30 -8.35
C ALA A 47 11.80 -2.17 -8.82
N ILE A 48 11.23 -2.95 -7.91
CA ILE A 48 10.05 -3.78 -8.17
C ILE A 48 8.97 -3.49 -7.14
N PRO A 49 7.66 -3.61 -7.47
CA PRO A 49 6.63 -3.59 -6.44
C PRO A 49 6.93 -4.57 -5.31
N PHE A 50 6.59 -4.16 -4.09
CA PHE A 50 6.79 -4.96 -2.88
C PHE A 50 6.22 -6.38 -3.03
N HIS A 51 7.00 -7.39 -2.62
CA HIS A 51 6.68 -8.80 -2.74
C HIS A 51 6.32 -9.28 -4.15
N GLN A 52 6.69 -8.57 -5.23
CA GLN A 52 6.38 -9.01 -6.60
C GLN A 52 6.92 -10.41 -6.90
N ARG A 53 8.08 -10.79 -6.33
CA ARG A 53 8.71 -12.10 -6.56
C ARG A 53 8.23 -13.20 -5.60
N LEU A 54 7.79 -12.83 -4.39
CA LEU A 54 7.44 -13.78 -3.33
C LEU A 54 5.94 -14.04 -3.25
N PHE A 55 5.13 -12.98 -3.31
CA PHE A 55 3.68 -13.07 -3.12
C PHE A 55 2.94 -11.94 -3.84
N SER A 56 3.05 -11.92 -5.17
CA SER A 56 2.43 -10.87 -6.00
C SER A 56 0.91 -10.85 -5.88
N ILE A 57 0.25 -12.00 -5.77
CA ILE A 57 -1.21 -12.10 -5.66
C ILE A 57 -1.72 -11.32 -4.44
N GLY A 58 -0.99 -11.34 -3.33
CA GLY A 58 -1.40 -10.64 -2.11
C GLY A 58 -1.05 -9.16 -2.07
N HIS A 59 -0.03 -8.70 -2.78
CA HIS A 59 0.40 -7.30 -2.69
C HIS A 59 0.26 -6.50 -3.99
N CYS A 60 -0.26 -7.11 -5.06
CA CYS A 60 -0.47 -6.41 -6.33
C CYS A 60 -1.51 -5.29 -6.16
N ILE A 61 -1.17 -4.11 -6.67
CA ILE A 61 -2.11 -3.00 -6.85
C ILE A 61 -2.21 -2.76 -8.37
N PRO A 62 -3.40 -2.89 -8.98
CA PRO A 62 -3.58 -2.81 -10.43
C PRO A 62 -3.21 -1.44 -10.99
N ASN A 63 -3.10 -1.31 -12.31
CA ASN A 63 -2.83 -0.05 -13.01
C ASN A 63 -1.46 0.60 -12.75
N LEU A 64 -0.43 -0.18 -12.40
CA LEU A 64 0.93 0.34 -12.15
C LEU A 64 1.50 1.14 -13.34
N LYS A 65 1.37 0.61 -14.57
CA LYS A 65 1.87 1.29 -15.78
C LYS A 65 1.11 2.60 -16.05
N LYS A 66 -0.21 2.63 -15.81
CA LYS A 66 -1.04 3.84 -15.94
C LYS A 66 -0.63 4.88 -14.89
N TRP A 67 -0.41 4.45 -13.65
CA TRP A 67 0.08 5.31 -12.57
C TRP A 67 1.45 5.94 -12.89
N PHE A 68 2.39 5.18 -13.46
CA PHE A 68 3.67 5.74 -13.91
C PHE A 68 3.55 6.73 -15.08
N LYS A 69 2.44 6.73 -15.82
CA LYS A 69 2.18 7.68 -16.91
C LYS A 69 1.61 9.00 -16.41
N THR A 70 1.07 9.07 -15.18
CA THR A 70 0.56 10.35 -14.64
C THR A 70 1.70 11.29 -14.30
N ASN A 71 1.45 12.59 -14.38
CA ASN A 71 2.45 13.61 -14.03
C ASN A 71 2.83 13.53 -12.55
N GLU A 72 4.07 13.88 -12.26
CA GLU A 72 4.51 14.13 -10.88
C GLU A 72 3.74 15.32 -10.31
N SER A 73 3.32 15.22 -9.06
CA SER A 73 2.59 16.28 -8.36
C SER A 73 3.02 16.23 -6.90
N GLU A 74 3.17 17.40 -6.30
CA GLU A 74 3.42 17.54 -4.87
C GLU A 74 2.17 17.21 -4.04
N ASP A 75 0.98 17.36 -4.65
CA ASP A 75 -0.29 17.00 -4.04
C ASP A 75 -0.50 15.48 -4.06
N LEU A 76 -0.83 14.94 -2.90
CA LEU A 76 -1.32 13.57 -2.79
C LEU A 76 -2.74 13.49 -3.32
N ARG A 77 -2.98 12.57 -4.26
CA ARG A 77 -4.28 12.37 -4.91
C ARG A 77 -4.64 10.89 -4.96
N ILE A 78 -5.92 10.58 -4.79
CA ILE A 78 -6.45 9.25 -5.07
C ILE A 78 -6.37 9.01 -6.57
N THR A 79 -5.79 7.87 -6.97
CA THR A 79 -5.63 7.53 -8.40
C THR A 79 -6.65 6.51 -8.89
N GLN A 80 -7.25 5.75 -7.99
CA GLN A 80 -8.28 4.75 -8.25
C GLN A 80 -8.92 4.33 -6.92
N ILE A 81 -10.18 3.90 -7.01
CA ILE A 81 -10.88 3.19 -5.94
C ILE A 81 -10.91 1.71 -6.32
N LEU A 82 -10.69 0.83 -5.35
CA LEU A 82 -10.64 -0.61 -5.55
C LEU A 82 -11.58 -1.28 -4.56
N ASP A 83 -12.42 -2.18 -5.06
CA ASP A 83 -13.23 -3.03 -4.21
C ASP A 83 -12.40 -4.17 -3.62
N TYR A 84 -12.64 -4.49 -2.35
CA TYR A 84 -11.97 -5.61 -1.67
C TYR A 84 -12.62 -6.94 -2.08
N GLY A 85 -12.22 -7.46 -3.25
CA GLY A 85 -12.79 -8.71 -3.81
C GLY A 85 -11.90 -9.95 -3.71
N ASN A 86 -10.64 -9.80 -3.26
CA ASN A 86 -9.67 -10.90 -3.22
C ASN A 86 -9.22 -11.16 -1.79
N ILE A 87 -9.57 -12.34 -1.25
CA ILE A 87 -9.23 -12.74 0.13
C ILE A 87 -7.72 -12.88 0.38
N ALA A 88 -6.95 -13.14 -0.68
CA ALA A 88 -5.49 -13.20 -0.58
C ALA A 88 -4.85 -11.80 -0.57
N TRP A 89 -5.61 -10.73 -0.83
CA TRP A 89 -5.09 -9.38 -0.92
C TRP A 89 -4.78 -8.81 0.46
N GLU A 90 -3.50 -8.51 0.67
CA GLU A 90 -2.91 -7.96 1.89
C GLU A 90 -2.17 -6.65 1.58
N PRO A 91 -2.86 -5.61 1.08
CA PRO A 91 -2.21 -4.33 0.86
C PRO A 91 -1.79 -3.72 2.19
N GLN A 92 -0.71 -2.96 2.16
CA GLN A 92 -0.37 -2.11 3.29
C GLN A 92 -1.16 -0.82 3.18
N PHE A 93 -1.83 -0.46 4.26
CA PHE A 93 -2.79 0.63 4.26
C PHE A 93 -2.54 1.62 5.40
N VAL A 94 -3.06 2.83 5.22
CA VAL A 94 -3.24 3.83 6.26
C VAL A 94 -4.71 3.81 6.62
N GLY A 95 -4.99 3.52 7.89
CA GLY A 95 -6.32 3.47 8.44
C GLY A 95 -6.51 4.53 9.52
N ASP A 96 -7.76 4.67 9.95
CA ASP A 96 -8.10 5.48 11.11
C ASP A 96 -7.60 4.81 12.41
N SER A 97 -7.09 5.59 13.35
CA SER A 97 -6.71 5.15 14.71
C SER A 97 -7.85 4.48 15.50
N ARG A 98 -9.11 4.72 15.13
CA ARG A 98 -10.30 4.08 15.72
C ARG A 98 -10.46 2.62 15.29
N ILE A 99 -9.73 2.18 14.25
CA ILE A 99 -9.70 0.76 13.87
C ILE A 99 -9.00 -0.01 15.00
N PRO A 100 -9.68 -0.98 15.63
CA PRO A 100 -9.08 -1.73 16.72
C PRO A 100 -7.88 -2.54 16.22
N PHE A 101 -6.88 -2.74 17.07
CA PHE A 101 -5.70 -3.55 16.74
C PHE A 101 -6.07 -4.99 16.33
N HIS A 102 -7.15 -5.51 16.91
CA HIS A 102 -7.71 -6.82 16.63
C HIS A 102 -9.23 -6.69 16.48
N ASP A 103 -9.76 -7.17 15.36
CA ASP A 103 -11.19 -7.23 15.09
C ASP A 103 -11.55 -8.64 14.59
N GLU A 104 -12.03 -9.48 15.50
CA GLU A 104 -12.38 -10.87 15.22
C GLU A 104 -13.60 -11.02 14.29
N ARG A 105 -14.31 -9.92 13.99
CA ARG A 105 -15.39 -9.92 12.99
C ARG A 105 -14.86 -10.06 11.56
N PHE A 106 -13.55 -9.85 11.35
CA PHE A 106 -12.90 -10.08 10.07
C PHE A 106 -12.37 -11.51 10.00
N PRO A 107 -12.65 -12.25 8.91
CA PRO A 107 -11.99 -13.54 8.71
C PRO A 107 -10.47 -13.31 8.64
N TYR A 108 -9.72 -14.06 9.44
CA TYR A 108 -8.27 -14.04 9.39
C TYR A 108 -7.79 -14.42 7.99
N ARG A 109 -6.85 -13.64 7.46
CA ARG A 109 -6.27 -13.91 6.15
C ARG A 109 -5.38 -15.16 6.22
N TYR A 110 -5.37 -15.92 5.13
CA TYR A 110 -4.69 -17.21 5.04
C TYR A 110 -3.16 -17.15 5.32
N ARG A 111 -2.52 -16.00 5.09
CA ARG A 111 -1.09 -15.76 5.36
C ARG A 111 -0.88 -14.35 5.93
N SER A 112 -1.32 -14.13 7.15
CA SER A 112 -1.37 -12.78 7.73
C SER A 112 0.01 -12.15 7.96
N ASN A 113 0.43 -11.23 7.08
CA ASN A 113 1.68 -10.45 7.26
C ASN A 113 1.47 -9.02 7.80
N SER A 114 0.25 -8.68 8.24
CA SER A 114 -0.06 -7.33 8.79
C SER A 114 -0.30 -7.33 10.30
N HIS A 115 -0.19 -8.49 10.95
CA HIS A 115 -0.22 -8.56 12.41
C HIS A 115 1.22 -8.48 12.90
N LEU A 116 1.50 -7.54 13.79
CA LEU A 116 2.71 -7.61 14.61
C LEU A 116 2.54 -8.82 15.54
N VAL A 117 3.56 -9.67 15.65
CA VAL A 117 3.68 -10.54 16.81
C VAL A 117 3.75 -9.61 18.02
N ASN A 118 2.72 -9.66 18.87
CA ASN A 118 2.76 -8.94 20.14
C ASN A 118 3.78 -9.65 21.06
N PHE A 119 4.97 -9.07 21.19
CA PHE A 119 5.83 -9.38 22.32
C PHE A 119 5.41 -8.49 23.48
N SER A 120 4.40 -8.93 24.23
CA SER A 120 4.19 -8.41 25.58
C SER A 120 5.39 -8.84 26.42
N LEU A 121 6.39 -7.96 26.55
CA LEU A 121 7.29 -8.02 27.68
C LEU A 121 6.52 -7.43 28.86
N ILE A 122 6.09 -8.33 29.76
CA ILE A 122 5.67 -8.15 31.16
C ILE A 122 5.04 -6.80 31.49
#